data_AF-A0A317ERI5-F1
#
_entry.id   AF-A0A317ERI5-F1
#
_cell.length_a   1.000
_cell.length_b   1.000
_cell.length_c   1.000
_cell.angle_alpha   90.00
_cell.angle_beta   90.00
_cell.angle_gamma   90.00
#
_symmetry.space_group_name_H-M   'P 1'
#
loop_
_entity.id
_entity.type
_entity.pdbx_description
1 polymer ?
#
loop_
_entity_poly.entity_id
_entity_poly.type
_entity_poly.pdbx_seq_one_letter_code
_entity_poly.pdbx_strand_id
1 'polypeptide(L)'
;MVALNEKELLILETLVEGNAEKFGFLKSHFESLYVESRKTTGTSLTITFGYLKNFDDEEFVNALISAEPKLICPNLKNELTYCLDITNGKMDFLEVATNGNEIWDGVLDNCTLVQDKV
;
A
#
# COMPACT_ATOMS: atom_id res chain seq x y z
N MET A 1 0.57 1.03 -19.45
CA MET A 1 0.49 0.41 -18.11
C MET A 1 1.74 0.78 -17.35
N VAL A 2 1.60 1.22 -16.10
CA VAL A 2 2.73 1.61 -15.25
C VAL A 2 2.91 0.54 -14.19
N ALA A 3 4.14 0.05 -14.01
CA ALA A 3 4.44 -0.91 -12.94
C ALA A 3 4.41 -0.23 -11.57
N LEU A 4 4.28 -1.05 -10.53
CA LEU A 4 4.59 -0.63 -9.17
C LEU A 4 6.10 -0.37 -9.07
N ASN A 5 6.49 0.65 -8.30
CA ASN A 5 7.90 0.82 -7.95
C ASN A 5 8.28 -0.10 -6.77
N GLU A 6 9.57 -0.21 -6.49
CA GLU A 6 10.09 -1.09 -5.43
C GLU A 6 9.52 -0.77 -4.05
N LYS A 7 9.29 0.51 -3.72
CA LYS A 7 8.74 0.93 -2.42
C LYS A 7 7.26 0.59 -2.28
N GLU A 8 6.49 0.79 -3.34
CA GLU A 8 5.07 0.44 -3.39
C GLU A 8 4.89 -1.07 -3.22
N LEU A 9 5.67 -1.88 -3.93
CA LEU A 9 5.64 -3.33 -3.79
C LEU A 9 6.03 -3.77 -2.37
N LEU A 10 7.11 -3.21 -1.81
CA LEU A 10 7.54 -3.51 -0.45
C LEU A 10 6.46 -3.18 0.60
N ILE A 11 5.75 -2.07 0.44
CA ILE A 11 4.63 -1.69 1.33
C ILE A 11 3.48 -2.70 1.20
N LEU A 12 3.13 -3.11 -0.02
CA LEU A 12 2.09 -4.13 -0.24
C LEU A 12 2.48 -5.48 0.36
N GLU A 13 3.72 -5.92 0.16
CA GLU A 13 4.26 -7.14 0.78
C GLU A 13 4.13 -7.07 2.30
N THR A 14 4.52 -5.94 2.90
CA THR A 14 4.44 -5.72 4.34
C THR A 14 3.00 -5.78 4.85
N LEU A 15 2.04 -5.17 4.15
CA LEU A 15 0.61 -5.20 4.50
C LEU A 15 0.05 -6.62 4.44
N VAL A 16 0.33 -7.34 3.34
CA VAL A 16 -0.19 -8.69 3.14
C VAL A 16 0.45 -9.68 4.10
N GLU A 17 1.74 -9.54 4.42
CA GLU A 17 2.44 -10.39 5.39
C GLU A 17 1.97 -10.16 6.82
N GLY A 18 1.80 -8.90 7.22
CA GLY A 18 1.24 -8.55 8.53
C GLY A 18 -0.18 -9.06 8.74
N ASN A 19 -0.91 -9.34 7.65
CA ASN A 19 -2.30 -9.80 7.68
C ASN A 19 -2.48 -11.18 7.00
N ALA A 20 -1.42 -12.00 6.95
CA ALA A 20 -1.37 -13.20 6.11
C ALA A 20 -2.39 -14.29 6.46
N GLU A 21 -2.84 -14.37 7.73
CA GLU A 21 -3.84 -15.35 8.16
C GLU A 21 -5.15 -15.24 7.36
N LYS A 22 -5.54 -14.01 7.01
CA LYS A 22 -6.79 -13.74 6.28
C LYS A 22 -6.56 -13.29 4.84
N PHE A 23 -5.45 -12.61 4.57
CA PHE A 23 -5.21 -11.96 3.27
C PHE A 23 -3.99 -12.50 2.54
N GLY A 24 -3.39 -13.61 3.00
CA GLY A 24 -2.21 -14.19 2.37
C GLY A 24 -2.39 -14.60 0.90
N PHE A 25 -3.64 -14.86 0.47
CA PHE A 25 -3.96 -15.17 -0.92
C PHE A 25 -3.61 -14.02 -1.90
N LEU A 26 -3.66 -12.76 -1.42
CA LEU A 26 -3.34 -11.57 -2.20
C LEU A 26 -1.91 -11.55 -2.74
N LYS A 27 -0.98 -12.32 -2.16
CA LYS A 27 0.39 -12.45 -2.69
C LYS A 27 0.41 -12.90 -4.15
N SER A 28 -0.53 -13.76 -4.55
CA SER A 28 -0.63 -14.26 -5.93
C SER A 28 -1.10 -13.20 -6.93
N HIS A 29 -1.54 -12.03 -6.46
CA HIS A 29 -2.04 -10.95 -7.30
C HIS A 29 -0.93 -10.03 -7.79
N PHE A 30 0.19 -9.94 -7.06
CA PHE A 30 1.20 -8.90 -7.27
C PHE A 30 1.72 -8.85 -8.70
N GLU A 31 1.98 -9.99 -9.32
CA GLU A 31 2.45 -10.07 -10.72
C GLU A 31 1.41 -9.60 -11.75
N SER A 32 0.14 -9.52 -11.36
CA SER A 32 -0.97 -9.09 -12.21
C SER A 32 -1.41 -7.66 -11.94
N LEU A 33 -0.85 -6.99 -10.92
CA LEU A 33 -1.15 -5.61 -10.62
C LEU A 33 -0.42 -4.66 -11.59
N TYR A 34 -1.10 -3.58 -11.93
CA TYR A 34 -0.48 -2.39 -12.50
C TYR A 34 -1.06 -1.15 -11.82
N VAL A 35 -0.33 -0.04 -11.91
CA VAL A 35 -0.81 1.25 -11.39
C VAL A 35 -1.65 1.94 -12.45
N GLU A 36 -2.92 2.14 -12.13
CA GLU A 36 -3.85 2.94 -12.94
C GLU A 36 -3.58 4.42 -12.76
N SER A 37 -3.41 4.86 -11.50
CA SER A 37 -3.12 6.26 -11.21
C SER A 37 -2.36 6.44 -9.89
N ARG A 38 -1.64 7.55 -9.80
CA ARG A 38 -1.05 8.09 -8.57
C ARG A 38 -1.58 9.50 -8.37
N LYS A 39 -2.16 9.78 -7.21
CA LYS A 39 -2.72 11.08 -6.89
C LYS A 39 -2.20 11.55 -5.56
N THR A 40 -1.62 12.75 -5.54
CA THR A 40 -1.20 13.42 -4.31
C THR A 40 -2.18 14.54 -3.95
N THR A 41 -2.37 14.75 -2.65
CA THR A 41 -3.21 15.84 -2.11
C THR A 41 -2.39 16.88 -1.32
N GLY A 42 -1.08 16.65 -1.20
CA GLY A 42 -0.19 17.41 -0.33
C GLY A 42 -0.07 16.82 1.08
N THR A 43 -1.02 16.00 1.52
CA THR A 43 -0.97 15.27 2.80
C THR A 43 -1.15 13.76 2.63
N SER A 44 -1.48 13.31 1.42
CA SER A 44 -1.56 11.88 1.09
C SER A 44 -1.13 11.60 -0.35
N LEU A 45 -0.76 10.36 -0.57
CA LEU A 45 -0.55 9.70 -1.85
C LEU A 45 -1.53 8.53 -1.93
N THR A 46 -2.38 8.52 -2.94
CA THR A 46 -3.22 7.37 -3.29
C THR A 46 -2.72 6.74 -4.58
N ILE A 47 -2.51 5.42 -4.54
CA ILE A 47 -2.10 4.61 -5.69
C ILE A 47 -3.26 3.66 -5.99
N THR A 48 -3.94 3.88 -7.11
CA THR A 48 -5.06 3.03 -7.56
C THR A 48 -4.52 1.92 -8.45
N PHE A 49 -4.99 0.71 -8.20
CA PHE A 49 -4.53 -0.48 -8.90
C PHE A 49 -5.53 -0.92 -9.96
N GLY A 50 -4.97 -1.49 -11.03
CA GLY A 50 -5.69 -2.26 -12.02
C GLY A 50 -5.09 -3.65 -12.14
N TYR A 51 -5.83 -4.55 -12.79
CA TYR A 51 -5.51 -5.97 -12.91
C TYR A 51 -5.36 -6.39 -14.37
N LEU A 52 -4.29 -7.15 -14.67
CA LEU A 52 -4.03 -7.68 -16.02
C LEU A 52 -4.80 -8.95 -16.35
N LYS A 53 -5.28 -9.64 -15.33
CA LYS A 53 -6.12 -10.83 -15.47
C LYS A 53 -7.26 -10.76 -14.47
N ASN A 54 -8.35 -11.44 -14.80
CA ASN A 54 -9.43 -11.66 -13.86
C ASN A 54 -9.05 -12.77 -12.89
N PHE A 55 -9.41 -12.54 -11.64
CA PHE A 55 -9.41 -13.55 -10.60
C PHE A 55 -10.89 -13.81 -10.32
N ASP A 56 -11.42 -14.86 -10.95
CA ASP A 56 -12.88 -15.12 -11.04
C ASP A 56 -13.43 -15.85 -9.79
N ASP A 57 -12.58 -16.29 -8.86
CA ASP A 57 -12.95 -17.18 -7.74
C ASP A 57 -12.46 -16.70 -6.35
N GLU A 58 -11.99 -15.46 -6.21
CA GLU A 58 -11.38 -15.05 -4.94
C GLU A 58 -12.38 -14.67 -3.87
N GLU A 59 -11.97 -14.93 -2.62
CA GLU A 59 -12.79 -14.73 -1.43
C GLU A 59 -13.51 -13.38 -1.47
N PHE A 60 -14.83 -13.40 -1.33
CA PHE A 60 -15.63 -12.19 -1.18
C PHE A 60 -15.34 -11.55 0.18
N VAL A 61 -14.24 -10.81 0.23
CA VAL A 61 -13.79 -10.07 1.40
C VAL A 61 -13.62 -8.60 1.05
N ASN A 62 -14.17 -7.75 1.91
CA ASN A 62 -13.92 -6.32 1.90
C ASN A 62 -13.18 -5.96 3.18
N ALA A 63 -12.12 -5.17 3.08
CA ALA A 63 -11.34 -4.74 4.23
C ALA A 63 -10.49 -3.52 3.92
N LEU A 64 -10.19 -2.76 4.96
CA LEU A 64 -9.10 -1.79 4.97
C LEU A 64 -8.05 -2.32 5.94
N ILE A 65 -6.90 -2.75 5.43
CA ILE A 65 -5.82 -3.30 6.26
C ILE A 65 -4.68 -2.31 6.42
N SER A 66 -4.03 -2.36 7.56
CA SER A 66 -2.82 -1.59 7.87
C SER A 66 -1.73 -2.54 8.40
N ALA A 67 -0.52 -2.03 8.61
CA ALA A 67 0.57 -2.82 9.18
C ALA A 67 1.29 -2.06 10.28
N GLU A 68 1.88 -2.81 11.20
CA GLU A 68 2.67 -2.31 12.33
C GLU A 68 3.96 -1.57 11.91
N PRO A 69 4.75 -2.03 10.91
CA PRO A 69 5.97 -1.33 10.53
C PRO A 69 5.68 0.11 10.13
N LYS A 70 6.48 1.05 10.60
CA LYS A 70 6.28 2.48 10.33
C LYS A 70 7.03 2.87 9.07
N LEU A 71 6.47 3.79 8.30
CA LEU A 71 7.14 4.35 7.13
C LEU A 71 7.73 5.72 7.50
N ILE A 72 9.05 5.80 7.60
CA ILE A 72 9.75 7.02 8.00
C ILE A 72 10.30 7.72 6.76
N CYS A 73 9.98 9.00 6.58
CA CYS A 73 10.56 9.83 5.53
C CYS A 73 11.41 10.94 6.15
N PRO A 74 12.67 11.14 5.72
CA PRO A 74 13.61 12.08 6.35
C PRO A 74 13.14 13.54 6.43
N ASN A 75 12.24 13.94 5.53
CA ASN A 75 11.76 15.33 5.43
C ASN A 75 10.48 15.58 6.25
N LEU A 76 9.96 14.57 6.95
CA LEU A 76 8.76 14.67 7.77
C LEU A 76 9.12 14.49 9.25
N LYS A 77 8.40 15.19 10.13
CA LYS A 77 8.60 15.08 11.58
C LYS A 77 7.96 13.82 12.14
N ASN A 78 6.81 13.43 11.60
CA ASN A 78 6.07 12.23 11.97
C ASN A 78 6.24 11.13 10.91
N GLU A 79 6.02 9.88 11.31
CA GLU A 79 5.89 8.77 10.37
C GLU A 79 4.71 8.97 9.40
N LEU A 80 4.82 8.34 8.24
CA LEU A 80 3.70 8.10 7.35
C LEU A 80 2.94 6.86 7.82
N THR A 81 1.61 6.96 7.74
CA THR A 81 0.70 5.82 7.89
C THR A 81 0.29 5.34 6.51
N TYR A 82 0.04 4.05 6.38
CA TYR A 82 -0.38 3.47 5.12
C TYR A 82 -1.41 2.35 5.33
N CYS A 83 -2.31 2.20 4.36
CA CYS A 83 -3.35 1.20 4.36
C CYS A 83 -3.67 0.71 2.95
N LEU A 84 -4.13 -0.54 2.86
CA LEU A 84 -4.56 -1.17 1.61
C LEU A 84 -6.05 -1.43 1.69
N ASP A 85 -6.77 -0.87 0.73
CA ASP A 85 -8.19 -1.12 0.53
C ASP A 85 -8.39 -2.35 -0.34
N ILE A 86 -9.28 -3.22 0.11
CA ILE A 86 -9.61 -4.49 -0.53
C ILE A 86 -11.13 -4.54 -0.71
N THR A 87 -11.57 -4.73 -1.95
CA THR A 87 -12.99 -4.90 -2.29
C THR A 87 -13.17 -6.14 -3.17
N ASN A 88 -14.11 -6.99 -2.78
CA ASN A 88 -14.42 -8.25 -3.45
C ASN A 88 -13.15 -9.10 -3.69
N GLY A 89 -12.29 -9.18 -2.66
CA GLY A 89 -11.04 -9.94 -2.71
C GLY A 89 -9.92 -9.28 -3.52
N LYS A 90 -10.12 -8.10 -4.12
CA LYS A 90 -9.11 -7.43 -4.94
C LYS A 90 -8.55 -6.19 -4.26
N MET A 91 -7.29 -5.86 -4.56
CA MET A 91 -6.63 -4.66 -4.07
C MET A 91 -7.07 -3.46 -4.92
N ASP A 92 -7.80 -2.53 -4.33
CA ASP A 92 -8.31 -1.35 -5.06
C ASP A 92 -7.31 -0.20 -5.02
N PHE A 93 -6.85 0.19 -3.82
CA PHE A 93 -5.85 1.24 -3.69
C PHE A 93 -4.97 1.08 -2.44
N LEU A 94 -3.75 1.58 -2.55
CA LEU A 94 -2.85 1.85 -1.44
C LEU A 94 -2.91 3.35 -1.13
N GLU A 95 -3.23 3.71 0.10
CA GLU A 95 -3.09 5.07 0.60
C GLU A 95 -1.89 5.17 1.53
N VAL A 96 -1.09 6.23 1.35
CA VAL A 96 -0.02 6.63 2.25
C VAL A 96 -0.30 8.08 2.66
N ALA A 97 -0.39 8.35 3.96
CA ALA A 97 -0.79 9.64 4.49
C ALA A 97 0.17 10.15 5.56
N THR A 98 0.35 11.47 5.59
CA THR A 98 1.09 12.17 6.64
C THR A 98 0.28 12.24 7.92
N ASN A 99 0.97 12.18 9.06
CA ASN A 99 0.37 12.51 10.35
C ASN A 99 0.54 13.99 10.69
N GLY A 100 -0.42 14.56 11.44
CA GLY A 100 -0.32 15.95 11.91
C GLY A 100 -0.45 17.03 10.83
N ASN A 101 -1.03 16.71 9.66
CA ASN A 101 -1.19 17.63 8.51
C ASN A 101 0.13 18.16 7.94
N GLU A 102 1.21 17.38 8.00
CA GLU A 102 2.47 17.75 7.35
C GLU A 102 2.33 17.76 5.82
N ILE A 103 2.99 18.71 5.17
CA ILE A 103 3.00 18.76 3.70
C ILE A 103 4.06 17.80 3.19
N TRP A 104 3.67 16.93 2.27
CA TRP A 104 4.50 15.93 1.63
C TRP A 104 4.25 15.89 0.12
N ASP A 105 5.31 15.62 -0.64
CA ASP A 105 5.31 15.60 -2.10
C ASP A 105 4.80 14.27 -2.69
N GLY A 106 4.59 13.24 -1.86
CA GLY A 106 4.17 11.92 -2.30
C GLY A 106 5.32 11.05 -2.83
N VAL A 107 6.58 11.44 -2.64
CA VAL A 107 7.73 10.66 -3.12
C VAL A 107 8.17 9.65 -2.05
N LEU A 108 8.10 8.36 -2.39
CA LEU A 108 8.41 7.24 -1.49
C LEU A 108 9.89 6.82 -1.50
N ASP A 109 10.68 7.22 -2.50
CA ASP A 109 12.03 6.70 -2.74
C ASP A 109 12.96 6.84 -1.53
N ASN A 110 12.83 7.94 -0.79
CA ASN A 110 13.65 8.25 0.38
C ASN A 110 13.06 7.72 1.69
N CYS A 111 11.90 7.07 1.64
CA CYS A 111 11.22 6.56 2.82
C CYS A 111 11.70 5.14 3.17
N THR A 112 11.77 4.86 4.46
CA THR A 112 12.26 3.60 5.01
C THR A 112 11.19 2.95 5.87
N LEU A 113 10.90 1.68 5.63
CA LEU A 113 10.10 0.88 6.55
C LEU A 113 10.96 0.49 7.75
N VAL A 114 10.45 0.78 8.94
CA VAL A 114 11.10 0.46 10.20
C VAL A 114 10.16 -0.43 10.99
N GLN A 115 10.61 -1.64 11.29
CA GLN A 115 9.92 -2.53 12.22
C GLN A 115 10.56 -2.35 13.60
N ASP A 116 9.74 -2.06 14.60
CA ASP A 116 10.22 -2.05 15.98
C ASP A 116 10.73 -3.46 16.31
N LYS A 117 12.02 -3.55 16.67
CA LYS A 117 12.59 -4.79 17.20
C LYS A 117 12.05 -4.96 18.60
N VAL A 118 11.14 -5.91 18.80
CA VAL A 118 10.75 -6.43 20.11
C VAL A 118 11.95 -7.12 20.76
#